data_AF-A0A2X3IIT9-F1
#
_entry.id   AF-A0A2X3IIT9-F1
#
_cell.length_a   1.000
_cell.length_b   1.000
_cell.length_c   1.000
_cell.angle_alpha   90.00
_cell.angle_beta   90.00
_cell.angle_gamma   90.00
#
_symmetry.space_group_name_H-M   'P 1'
#
loop_
_entity.id
_entity.type
_entity.pdbx_description
1 polymer ?
#
loop_
_entity_poly.entity_id
_entity_poly.type
_entity_poly.pdbx_seq_one_letter_code
_entity_poly.pdbx_strand_id
1 'polypeptide(L)' 'MRTAKVSWRCKNRRKIDPVIGEALKDNLTLMDDLGGNATPSIYYLNAEGRLQQHQGMPDAETLNTIMGDK' A
#
# COMPACT_ATOMS: atom_id res chain seq x y z
N MET A 1 -8.36 44.80 -14.33
CA MET A 1 -8.10 43.36 -14.56
C MET A 1 -8.62 42.59 -13.35
N ARG A 2 -9.59 41.68 -13.53
CA ARG A 2 -10.10 40.82 -12.44
C ARG A 2 -9.48 39.44 -12.59
N THR A 3 -8.70 39.01 -11.60
CA THR A 3 -8.07 37.69 -11.55
C THR A 3 -9.14 36.63 -11.24
N ALA A 4 -9.35 35.69 -12.15
CA ALA A 4 -10.26 34.56 -11.91
C ALA A 4 -9.57 33.56 -10.97
N LYS A 5 -10.10 33.39 -9.77
CA LYS A 5 -9.68 32.36 -8.81
C LYS A 5 -10.18 31.01 -9.30
N VAL A 6 -9.31 30.23 -9.95
CA VAL A 6 -9.64 28.85 -10.34
C VAL A 6 -9.66 27.99 -9.07
N SER A 7 -10.86 27.71 -8.59
CA SER A 7 -11.10 26.75 -7.50
C SER A 7 -11.18 25.34 -8.09
N TRP A 8 -10.10 24.56 -7.91
CA TRP A 8 -10.07 23.14 -8.24
C TRP A 8 -10.88 22.35 -7.21
N ARG A 9 -12.20 22.45 -7.26
CA ARG A 9 -13.08 21.56 -6.49
C ARG A 9 -13.26 20.28 -7.30
N CYS A 10 -12.63 19.17 -6.89
CA CYS A 10 -12.86 17.86 -7.50
C CYS A 10 -14.36 17.56 -7.55
N LYS A 11 -14.94 17.56 -8.77
CA LYS A 11 -16.39 17.60 -8.98
C LYS A 11 -17.11 16.26 -8.75
N ASN A 12 -16.40 15.15 -8.49
CA ASN A 12 -17.00 13.83 -8.34
C ASN A 12 -16.36 13.03 -7.19
N ARG A 13 -16.72 13.34 -5.93
CA ARG A 13 -16.49 12.41 -4.82
C ARG A 13 -17.66 11.42 -4.79
N ARG A 14 -17.49 10.27 -5.45
CA ARG A 14 -18.44 9.15 -5.30
C ARG A 14 -18.33 8.62 -3.87
N LYS A 15 -19.46 8.27 -3.26
CA LYS A 15 -19.47 7.57 -1.98
C LYS A 15 -18.94 6.16 -2.23
N ILE A 16 -18.01 5.71 -1.39
CA ILE A 16 -17.48 4.35 -1.43
C ILE A 16 -18.54 3.44 -0.81
N ASP A 17 -18.72 2.25 -1.38
CA ASP A 17 -19.58 1.23 -0.80
C ASP A 17 -19.09 0.88 0.62
N PRO A 18 -19.98 0.75 1.63
CA PRO A 18 -19.57 0.45 3.00
C PRO A 18 -18.66 -0.78 3.14
N VAL A 19 -18.92 -1.85 2.37
CA VAL A 19 -18.13 -3.08 2.41
C VAL A 19 -16.72 -2.84 1.89
N ILE A 20 -16.58 -2.05 0.82
CA ILE A 20 -15.27 -1.67 0.27
C ILE A 20 -14.52 -0.76 1.27
N GLY A 21 -15.24 0.16 1.92
CA GLY A 21 -14.66 1.06 2.92
C GLY A 21 -14.08 0.31 4.12
N GLU A 22 -14.77 -0.73 4.60
CA GLU A 22 -14.31 -1.59 5.68
C GLU A 22 -13.06 -2.38 5.28
N ALA A 23 -13.07 -3.05 4.13
CA ALA A 23 -11.89 -3.78 3.64
C ALA A 23 -10.65 -2.88 3.45
N LEU A 24 -10.83 -1.65 2.97
CA LEU A 24 -9.73 -0.69 2.84
C LEU A 24 -9.19 -0.27 4.22
N LYS A 25 -10.08 -0.03 5.19
CA LYS A 25 -9.69 0.33 6.55
C LYS A 25 -8.89 -0.80 7.19
N ASP A 26 -9.38 -2.04 7.10
CA ASP A 26 -8.73 -3.19 7.71
C ASP A 26 -7.34 -3.44 7.11
N ASN A 27 -7.21 -3.34 5.78
CA ASN A 27 -5.91 -3.46 5.11
C ASN A 27 -4.93 -2.35 5.52
N LEU A 28 -5.40 -1.11 5.67
CA LEU A 28 -4.57 0.01 6.10
C LEU A 28 -4.16 -0.12 7.57
N THR A 29 -5.06 -0.56 8.45
CA THR A 29 -4.72 -0.85 9.85
C THR A 29 -3.67 -1.96 9.94
N LEU A 30 -3.82 -3.03 9.16
CA LEU A 30 -2.82 -4.09 9.11
C LEU A 30 -1.46 -3.59 8.59
N MET A 31 -1.46 -2.72 7.58
CA MET A 31 -0.23 -2.10 7.07
C MET A 31 0.46 -1.24 8.15
N ASP A 32 -0.30 -0.43 8.89
CA ASP A 32 0.22 0.40 9.99
C ASP A 32 0.78 -0.47 11.13
N ASP A 33 0.06 -1.51 11.55
CA ASP A 33 0.47 -2.43 12.62
C ASP A 33 1.76 -3.20 12.27
N LEU A 34 1.95 -3.52 10.99
CA LEU A 34 3.14 -4.18 10.47
C LEU A 34 4.26 -3.19 10.09
N GLY A 35 4.12 -1.90 10.42
CA GLY A 35 5.12 -0.87 10.15
C GLY A 35 5.35 -0.55 8.67
N GLY A 36 4.38 -0.85 7.82
CA GLY A 36 4.38 -0.49 6.40
C GLY A 36 4.13 1.01 6.25
N ASN A 37 5.19 1.81 6.09
CA ASN A 37 5.06 3.27 5.98
C ASN A 37 4.83 3.76 4.55
N ALA A 38 5.05 2.90 3.55
CA ALA A 38 4.93 3.23 2.13
C ALA A 38 4.54 2.00 1.30
N THR A 39 3.95 2.23 0.14
CA THR A 39 3.60 1.16 -0.81
C THR A 39 4.62 1.07 -1.96
N PRO A 40 4.99 -0.15 -2.39
CA PRO A 40 4.56 -1.44 -1.86
C PRO A 40 5.24 -1.80 -0.53
N SER A 41 4.47 -2.41 0.38
CA SER A 41 4.98 -3.11 1.57
C SER A 41 4.71 -4.61 1.37
N ILE A 42 5.78 -5.37 1.13
CA ILE A 42 5.72 -6.79 0.75
C ILE A 42 6.08 -7.63 1.97
N TYR A 43 5.26 -8.63 2.28
CA TYR A 43 5.45 -9.53 3.41
C TYR A 43 5.55 -10.97 2.91
N TYR A 44 6.56 -11.72 3.35
CA TYR A 44 6.79 -13.11 2.94
C TYR A 44 7.41 -13.91 4.09
N LEU A 45 7.29 -15.24 4.05
CA LEU A 45 7.98 -16.12 4.99
C LEU A 45 9.30 -16.56 4.37
N ASN A 46 10.36 -16.61 5.18
CA ASN A 46 11.60 -17.25 4.77
C ASN A 46 11.54 -18.78 4.95
N ALA A 47 12.63 -19.47 4.60
CA ALA A 47 12.74 -20.92 4.71
C ALA A 47 12.52 -21.47 6.14
N GLU A 48 12.80 -20.68 7.18
CA GLU A 48 12.55 -21.06 8.57
C GLU A 48 11.12 -20.71 9.06
N GLY A 49 10.24 -20.25 8.17
CA GLY A 49 8.88 -19.85 8.52
C GLY A 49 8.80 -18.53 9.29
N ARG A 50 9.84 -17.69 9.21
CA ARG A 50 9.89 -16.39 9.88
C ARG A 50 9.42 -15.30 8.93
N LEU A 51 8.53 -14.44 9.42
CA LEU A 51 8.02 -13.28 8.69
C LEU A 51 9.15 -12.30 8.35
N GLN A 52 9.23 -11.96 7.05
CA GLN A 52 10.11 -10.96 6.47
C GLN A 52 9.28 -9.83 5.86
N GLN A 53 9.89 -8.65 5.75
CA GLN A 53 9.29 -7.46 5.15
C GLN A 53 10.27 -6.84 4.12
N HIS A 54 9.74 -6.38 3.00
CA HIS A 54 10.43 -5.51 2.05
C HIS A 54 9.60 -4.25 1.76
N GLN A 55 10.24 -3.08 1.78
CA GLN A 55 9.58 -1.80 1.48
C GLN A 55 10.05 -1.26 0.14
N GLY A 56 9.12 -0.80 -0.68
CA GLY A 56 9.40 -0.25 -1.99
C GLY A 56 9.66 -1.33 -3.05
N MET A 57 10.14 -0.90 -4.21
CA MET A 57 10.45 -1.82 -5.31
C MET A 57 11.67 -2.68 -4.95
N PRO A 58 11.58 -4.02 -4.99
CA PRO A 58 12.73 -4.90 -4.79
C PRO A 58 13.66 -4.85 -6.00
N ASP A 59 14.96 -5.07 -5.75
CA ASP A 59 15.91 -5.40 -6.80
C ASP A 59 15.75 -6.87 -7.24
N ALA A 60 16.51 -7.28 -8.25
CA ALA A 60 16.39 -8.62 -8.83
C ALA A 60 16.73 -9.74 -7.83
N GLU A 61 17.74 -9.54 -6.97
CA GLU A 61 18.14 -10.57 -5.99
C GLU A 61 17.13 -10.70 -4.86
N THR A 62 16.63 -9.57 -4.36
CA THR A 62 15.59 -9.54 -3.32
C THR A 62 14.30 -10.12 -3.86
N LEU A 63 13.94 -9.80 -5.11
CA LEU A 63 12.77 -10.38 -5.76
C LEU A 63 12.87 -11.90 -5.85
N ASN A 64 14.01 -12.45 -6.26
CA ASN A 64 14.21 -13.91 -6.30
C ASN A 64 14.05 -14.54 -4.91
N THR A 65 14.55 -13.88 -3.87
CA THR A 65 14.37 -14.32 -2.48
C THR A 65 12.89 -14.31 -2.07
N ILE A 66 12.16 -13.24 -2.39
CA ILE A 66 10.72 -13.11 -2.12
C ILE A 66 9.93 -14.22 -2.83
N MET A 67 10.31 -14.56 -4.06
CA MET A 67 9.63 -15.58 -4.87
C MET A 67 9.97 -17.02 -4.46
N GLY A 68 10.93 -17.21 -3.54
CA GLY A 68 11.33 -18.53 -3.03
C GLY A 68 12.38 -19.24 -3.89
N ASP A 69 13.11 -18.53 -4.76
CA ASP A 69 14.10 -19.09 -5.68
C ASP A 69 15.48 -19.36 -5.04
N LYS A 70 15.57 -19.53 -3.71
CA LYS A 70 16.80 -19.94 -3.01
C LYS A 70 16.49 -20.83 -1.80
#